data_AF-A0A077NL99-F1
#
_entry.id   AF-A0A077NL99-F1
#
_cell.length_a   1.000
_cell.length_b   1.000
_cell.length_c   1.000
_cell.angle_alpha   90.00
_cell.angle_beta   90.00
_cell.angle_gamma   90.00
#
_symmetry.space_group_name_H-M   'P 1'
#
loop_
_entity.id
_entity.type
_entity.pdbx_description
1 polymer ?
#
loop_
_entity_poly.entity_id
_entity_poly.type
_entity_poly.pdbx_seq_one_letter_code
_entity_poly.pdbx_strand_id
1 'polypeptide(L)'
;MASVSNNRIKRLISNEQLALIVCKIAERYPTAKFIISALPNDIHLAENLILRISKNSQIVISNSLNEFLILLNNMTLIVVGDGGICHLAAALQKKLVALYGVTKPENWAPLAAEEICISLYDPEDVNNINLDKVNKPEICLRRELKCLRHDQSFC
;
A
#
# COMPACT_ATOMS: atom_id res chain seq x y z
N MET A 1 -1.16 -1.11 -4.36
CA MET A 1 -0.03 -0.25 -4.78
C MET A 1 1.03 -0.25 -3.71
N ALA A 2 2.30 -0.27 -4.11
CA ALA A 2 3.45 0.01 -3.26
C ALA A 2 4.15 1.31 -3.73
N SER A 3 4.69 2.09 -2.80
CA SER A 3 5.55 3.24 -3.13
C SER A 3 6.99 2.95 -2.72
N VAL A 4 7.94 3.23 -3.62
CA VAL A 4 9.39 3.03 -3.40
C VAL A 4 10.12 4.34 -3.11
N SER A 5 9.41 5.47 -3.06
CA SER A 5 10.00 6.79 -2.84
C SER A 5 9.77 7.25 -1.40
N ASN A 6 10.84 7.61 -0.69
CA ASN A 6 10.76 8.29 0.61
C ASN A 6 12.00 9.18 0.82
N ASN A 7 11.77 10.42 1.27
CA ASN A 7 12.84 11.40 1.52
C ASN A 7 13.67 11.12 2.80
N ARG A 8 13.38 10.02 3.53
CA ARG A 8 14.00 9.70 4.82
C ARG A 8 14.51 8.26 4.82
N ILE A 9 15.84 8.09 4.80
CA ILE A 9 16.52 6.79 4.61
C ILE A 9 16.05 5.72 5.61
N LYS A 10 15.98 6.01 6.92
CA LYS A 10 15.52 5.05 7.94
C LYS A 10 14.02 4.72 7.91
N ARG A 11 13.27 5.32 6.99
CA ARG A 11 11.82 5.12 6.79
C ARG A 11 11.51 4.55 5.42
N LEU A 12 12.55 4.34 4.61
CA LEU A 12 12.42 3.73 3.30
C LEU A 12 12.31 2.22 3.49
N ILE A 13 11.20 1.67 3.02
CA ILE A 13 11.01 0.23 2.98
C ILE A 13 11.90 -0.32 1.87
N SER A 14 12.74 -1.28 2.20
CA SER A 14 13.60 -1.95 1.22
C SER A 14 12.78 -2.69 0.17
N ASN A 15 13.36 -2.85 -1.02
CA ASN A 15 12.73 -3.62 -2.09
C ASN A 15 12.61 -5.10 -1.74
N GLU A 16 13.54 -5.63 -0.94
CA GLU A 16 13.44 -6.96 -0.35
C GLU A 16 12.16 -7.10 0.47
N GLN A 17 11.91 -6.15 1.37
CA GLN A 17 10.74 -6.19 2.24
C GLN A 17 9.44 -5.97 1.47
N LEU A 18 9.42 -5.01 0.52
CA LEU A 18 8.27 -4.82 -0.37
C LEU A 18 7.99 -6.07 -1.22
N ALA A 19 9.02 -6.75 -1.72
CA ALA A 19 8.86 -7.98 -2.49
C ALA A 19 8.25 -9.10 -1.63
N LEU A 20 8.68 -9.26 -0.38
CA LEU A 20 8.08 -10.24 0.54
C LEU A 20 6.59 -9.97 0.78
N ILE A 21 6.20 -8.70 0.96
CA ILE A 21 4.79 -8.31 1.10
C ILE A 21 4.00 -8.62 -0.17
N VAL A 22 4.53 -8.22 -1.33
CA VAL A 22 3.89 -8.47 -2.63
C VAL A 22 3.72 -9.96 -2.87
N CYS A 23 4.72 -10.79 -2.57
CA CYS A 23 4.65 -12.25 -2.70
C CYS A 23 3.55 -12.85 -1.80
N LYS A 24 3.50 -12.48 -0.51
CA LYS A 24 2.44 -12.92 0.40
C LYS A 24 1.03 -12.54 -0.10
N ILE A 25 0.87 -11.33 -0.64
CA ILE A 25 -0.40 -10.90 -1.23
C ILE A 25 -0.72 -11.70 -2.50
N ALA A 26 0.27 -11.94 -3.36
CA ALA A 26 0.10 -12.67 -4.62
C ALA A 26 -0.26 -14.15 -4.38
N GLU A 27 0.32 -14.80 -3.37
CA GLU A 27 -0.05 -16.16 -2.94
C GLU A 27 -1.53 -16.25 -2.56
N ARG A 28 -2.05 -15.22 -1.89
CA ARG A 28 -3.45 -15.17 -1.45
C ARG A 28 -4.40 -14.72 -2.57
N TYR A 29 -3.93 -13.87 -3.47
CA TYR A 29 -4.69 -13.28 -4.56
C TYR A 29 -3.91 -13.38 -5.89
N PRO A 30 -3.88 -14.56 -6.54
CA PRO A 30 -3.04 -14.80 -7.72
C PRO A 30 -3.36 -13.91 -8.93
N THR A 31 -4.57 -13.36 -8.99
CA THR A 31 -5.02 -12.44 -10.05
C THR A 31 -4.77 -10.97 -9.73
N ALA A 32 -4.15 -10.66 -8.58
CA ALA A 32 -3.86 -9.28 -8.20
C ALA A 32 -2.89 -8.64 -9.20
N LYS A 33 -3.17 -7.36 -9.51
CA LYS A 33 -2.26 -6.50 -10.27
C LYS A 33 -1.57 -5.56 -9.31
N PHE A 34 -0.25 -5.47 -9.41
CA PHE A 34 0.57 -4.65 -8.53
C PHE A 34 0.99 -3.36 -9.24
N ILE A 35 0.66 -2.23 -8.62
CA ILE A 35 1.13 -0.92 -9.08
C ILE A 35 2.28 -0.49 -8.19
N ILE A 36 3.42 -0.17 -8.80
CA ILE A 36 4.57 0.41 -8.11
C ILE A 36 4.63 1.88 -8.51
N SER A 37 4.46 2.76 -7.53
CA SER A 37 4.62 4.20 -7.74
C SER A 37 6.00 4.66 -7.33
N ALA A 38 6.61 5.48 -8.18
CA ALA A 38 7.88 6.12 -7.91
C ALA A 38 7.87 7.57 -8.38
N LEU A 39 8.73 8.38 -7.78
CA LEU A 39 9.11 9.67 -8.34
C LEU A 39 10.06 9.47 -9.53
N PRO A 40 10.17 10.45 -10.45
CA PRO A 40 11.06 10.33 -11.62
C PRO A 40 12.51 9.96 -11.28
N ASN A 41 13.04 10.46 -10.16
CA ASN A 41 14.42 10.18 -9.74
C ASN A 41 14.60 8.79 -9.11
N ASP A 42 13.50 8.13 -8.73
CA ASP A 42 13.48 6.85 -8.00
C ASP A 42 13.03 5.68 -8.89
N ILE A 43 12.94 5.88 -10.21
CA ILE A 43 12.54 4.84 -11.17
C ILE A 43 13.40 3.58 -11.01
N HIS A 44 14.71 3.75 -10.79
CA HIS A 44 15.65 2.64 -10.57
C HIS A 44 15.26 1.75 -9.36
N LEU A 45 14.65 2.32 -8.31
CA LEU A 45 14.13 1.56 -7.18
C LEU A 45 12.90 0.74 -7.59
N ALA A 46 12.01 1.32 -8.40
CA ALA A 46 10.84 0.61 -8.91
C ALA A 46 11.21 -0.53 -9.87
N GLU A 47 12.20 -0.30 -10.74
CA GLU A 47 12.75 -1.33 -11.62
C GLU A 47 13.37 -2.48 -10.81
N ASN A 48 14.16 -2.15 -9.78
CA ASN A 48 14.72 -3.17 -8.89
C ASN A 48 13.63 -3.97 -8.17
N LEU A 49 12.52 -3.34 -7.77
CA LEU A 49 11.39 -4.05 -7.16
C LEU A 49 10.69 -4.96 -8.19
N ILE A 50 10.45 -4.50 -9.41
CA ILE A 50 9.85 -5.33 -10.48
C ILE A 50 10.65 -6.60 -10.71
N LEU A 51 11.98 -6.53 -10.74
CA LEU A 51 12.84 -7.70 -10.94
C LEU A 51 12.70 -8.75 -9.84
N ARG A 52 12.20 -8.37 -8.66
CA ARG A 52 12.03 -9.24 -7.48
C ARG A 52 10.63 -9.81 -7.34
N ILE A 53 9.64 -9.30 -8.08
CA ILE A 53 8.23 -9.67 -7.92
C ILE A 53 7.66 -10.35 -9.17
N SER A 54 6.47 -10.94 -9.01
CA SER A 54 5.78 -11.70 -10.06
C SER A 54 5.38 -10.86 -11.29
N LYS A 55 5.03 -11.55 -12.39
CA LYS A 55 4.74 -10.99 -13.73
C LYS A 55 3.52 -10.04 -13.86
N ASN A 56 2.82 -9.71 -12.78
CA ASN A 56 1.61 -8.87 -12.80
C ASN A 56 1.83 -7.49 -12.17
N SER A 57 2.96 -6.85 -12.47
CA SER A 57 3.29 -5.51 -11.95
C SER A 57 3.53 -4.47 -13.03
N GLN A 58 3.20 -3.22 -12.74
CA GLN A 58 3.55 -2.07 -13.58
C GLN A 58 4.07 -0.90 -12.75
N ILE A 59 5.03 -0.17 -13.32
CA ILE A 59 5.53 1.11 -12.75
C ILE A 59 4.61 2.23 -13.24
N VAL A 60 4.23 3.12 -12.33
CA VAL A 60 3.49 4.33 -12.65
C VAL A 60 4.20 5.53 -12.05
N ILE A 61 4.56 6.47 -12.91
CA ILE A 61 5.13 7.76 -12.52
C ILE A 61 4.01 8.80 -12.64
N SER A 62 3.74 9.51 -11.55
CA SER A 62 2.79 10.62 -11.53
C SER A 62 3.58 11.93 -11.57
N ASN A 63 3.29 12.78 -12.55
CA ASN A 63 3.98 14.05 -12.74
C ASN A 63 3.29 15.22 -11.99
N SER A 64 2.13 14.96 -11.40
CA SER A 64 1.39 15.92 -10.59
C SER A 64 0.71 15.26 -9.40
N LEU A 65 0.38 16.08 -8.39
CA LEU A 65 -0.40 15.62 -7.24
C LEU A 65 -1.77 15.10 -7.68
N ASN A 66 -2.42 15.71 -8.67
CA ASN A 66 -3.72 15.26 -9.19
C ASN A 66 -3.64 13.86 -9.81
N GLU A 67 -2.63 13.60 -10.65
CA GLU A 67 -2.41 12.26 -11.21
C GLU A 67 -2.17 11.23 -10.10
N PHE A 68 -1.40 11.61 -9.08
CA PHE A 68 -1.11 10.76 -7.95
C PHE A 68 -2.37 10.45 -7.12
N LEU A 69 -3.23 11.45 -6.88
CA LEU A 69 -4.51 11.25 -6.18
C LEU A 69 -5.47 10.36 -6.98
N ILE A 70 -5.53 10.52 -8.31
CA ILE A 70 -6.31 9.64 -9.18
C ILE A 70 -5.78 8.21 -9.08
N LEU A 71 -4.45 8.03 -9.10
CA LEU A 71 -3.82 6.73 -8.94
C LEU A 71 -4.20 6.09 -7.60
N LEU A 72 -4.03 6.81 -6.48
CA LEU A 72 -4.41 6.33 -5.15
C LEU A 72 -5.90 5.98 -5.09
N ASN A 73 -6.77 6.80 -5.67
CA ASN A 73 -8.21 6.60 -5.63
C ASN A 73 -8.67 5.32 -6.36
N ASN A 74 -7.89 4.85 -7.33
CA ASN A 74 -8.16 3.62 -8.09
C ASN A 74 -7.62 2.35 -7.42
N MET A 75 -6.92 2.45 -6.28
CA MET A 75 -6.32 1.30 -5.61
C MET A 75 -7.29 0.63 -4.64
N THR A 76 -7.32 -0.71 -4.68
CA THR A 76 -8.06 -1.52 -3.70
C THR A 76 -7.32 -1.64 -2.36
N LEU A 77 -5.98 -1.65 -2.41
CA LEU A 77 -5.09 -1.74 -1.25
C LEU A 77 -3.83 -0.93 -1.52
N ILE A 78 -3.41 -0.15 -0.54
CA ILE A 78 -2.19 0.67 -0.57
C ILE A 78 -1.26 0.21 0.54
N VAL A 79 0.00 -0.05 0.20
CA VAL A 79 1.06 -0.42 1.14
C VAL A 79 2.16 0.63 1.02
N VAL A 80 2.40 1.40 2.08
CA VAL A 80 3.35 2.52 2.05
C VAL A 80 4.07 2.66 3.39
N GLY A 81 5.22 3.31 3.36
CA GLY A 81 5.93 3.70 4.57
C GLY A 81 5.32 4.92 5.25
N ASP A 82 5.89 5.28 6.40
CA ASP A 82 5.67 6.55 7.08
C ASP A 82 5.93 7.75 6.13
N GLY A 83 4.87 8.50 5.81
CA GLY A 83 4.93 9.70 5.01
C GLY A 83 3.55 10.21 4.55
N GLY A 84 3.52 11.33 3.83
CA GLY A 84 2.28 12.00 3.41
C GLY A 84 1.30 11.11 2.63
N ILE A 85 1.80 10.09 1.92
CA ILE A 85 0.97 9.17 1.13
C ILE A 85 -0.02 8.40 2.02
N CYS A 86 0.36 8.02 3.25
CA CYS A 86 -0.53 7.27 4.14
C CYS A 86 -1.74 8.13 4.55
N HIS A 87 -1.53 9.43 4.80
CA HIS A 87 -2.61 10.37 5.11
C HIS A 87 -3.53 10.62 3.91
N LEU A 88 -2.98 10.75 2.71
CA LEU A 88 -3.78 10.90 1.48
C LEU A 88 -4.64 9.65 1.22
N ALA A 89 -4.06 8.45 1.38
CA ALA A 89 -4.80 7.20 1.23
C ALA A 89 -5.96 7.09 2.24
N ALA A 90 -5.72 7.47 3.49
CA ALA A 90 -6.74 7.51 4.54
C ALA A 90 -7.85 8.52 4.24
N ALA A 91 -7.51 9.74 3.81
CA ALA A 91 -8.48 10.75 3.43
C ALA A 91 -9.38 10.32 2.24
N LEU A 92 -8.82 9.52 1.33
CA LEU A 92 -9.54 8.89 0.22
C LEU A 92 -10.27 7.60 0.62
N GLN A 93 -10.29 7.26 1.92
CA GLN A 93 -10.92 6.07 2.50
C GLN A 93 -10.45 4.77 1.82
N LYS A 94 -9.16 4.68 1.50
CA LYS A 94 -8.57 3.49 0.89
C LYS A 94 -8.01 2.56 1.95
N LYS A 95 -8.18 1.25 1.70
CA LYS A 95 -7.54 0.23 2.52
C LYS A 95 -6.03 0.42 2.48
N LEU A 96 -5.44 0.51 3.66
CA LEU A 96 -4.09 1.00 3.86
C LEU A 96 -3.35 0.09 4.84
N VAL A 97 -2.14 -0.29 4.44
CA VAL A 97 -1.13 -0.83 5.35
C VAL A 97 0.00 0.19 5.42
N ALA A 98 0.13 0.83 6.57
CA ALA A 98 1.16 1.82 6.82
C ALA A 98 2.28 1.21 7.66
N LEU A 99 3.51 1.24 7.15
CA LEU A 99 4.69 0.66 7.80
C LEU A 99 5.54 1.78 8.42
N TYR A 100 5.69 1.74 9.73
CA TYR A 100 6.42 2.72 10.52
C TYR A 100 7.72 2.11 11.07
N GLY A 101 8.84 2.76 10.79
CA GLY A 101 10.09 2.55 11.54
C GLY A 101 10.12 3.45 12.77
N VAL A 102 11.27 4.02 13.11
CA VAL A 102 11.55 4.99 14.19
C VAL A 102 10.40 5.95 14.61
N THR A 103 9.55 6.39 13.68
CA THR A 103 8.39 7.26 14.00
C THR A 103 7.27 6.46 14.68
N LYS A 104 6.92 6.89 15.89
CA LYS A 104 5.79 6.37 16.66
C LYS A 104 4.44 6.64 15.98
N PRO A 105 3.67 5.60 15.60
CA PRO A 105 2.35 5.76 14.99
C PRO A 105 1.36 6.46 15.93
N GLU A 106 1.52 6.38 17.24
CA GLU A 106 0.62 7.00 18.22
C GLU A 106 0.47 8.52 18.00
N ASN A 107 1.50 9.14 17.42
CA ASN A 107 1.53 10.58 17.15
C ASN A 107 1.29 10.94 15.68
N TRP A 108 1.48 9.99 14.75
CA TRP A 108 1.59 10.26 13.30
C TRP A 108 0.82 9.28 12.41
N ALA A 109 0.07 8.34 12.99
CA ALA A 109 -0.82 7.48 12.22
C ALA A 109 -1.90 8.32 11.53
N PRO A 110 -2.35 7.92 10.33
CA PRO A 110 -3.47 8.59 9.68
C PRO A 110 -4.74 8.45 10.53
N LEU A 111 -5.58 9.49 10.47
CA LEU A 111 -6.90 9.47 11.07
C LEU A 111 -7.84 8.61 10.21
N ALA A 112 -7.82 7.30 10.47
CA ALA A 112 -8.66 6.31 9.81
C ALA A 112 -9.10 5.25 10.82
N ALA A 113 -10.27 4.66 10.58
CA ALA A 113 -10.74 3.53 11.36
C ALA A 113 -9.87 2.29 11.11
N GLU A 114 -9.80 1.38 12.09
CA GLU A 114 -8.95 0.18 12.02
C GLU A 114 -9.35 -0.77 10.88
N GLU A 115 -10.60 -0.71 10.42
CA GLU A 115 -11.10 -1.47 9.27
C GLU A 115 -10.53 -0.97 7.93
N ILE A 116 -10.02 0.27 7.91
CA ILE A 116 -9.46 0.94 6.74
C ILE A 116 -7.93 0.95 6.81
N CYS A 117 -7.34 1.22 7.98
CA CYS A 117 -5.90 1.38 8.13
C CYS A 117 -5.33 0.44 9.19
N ILE A 118 -4.33 -0.35 8.79
CA ILE A 118 -3.48 -1.09 9.72
C ILE A 118 -2.09 -0.47 9.72
N SER A 119 -1.65 -0.06 10.91
CA SER A 119 -0.30 0.45 11.13
C SER A 119 0.57 -0.64 11.75
N LEU A 120 1.70 -0.95 11.11
CA LEU A 120 2.73 -1.82 11.67
C LEU A 120 3.93 -0.96 12.04
N TYR A 121 4.56 -1.28 13.16
CA TYR A 121 5.63 -0.46 13.75
C TYR A 121 6.79 -1.31 14.23
N ASP A 122 8.00 -0.84 13.94
CA ASP A 122 9.24 -1.28 14.56
C ASP A 122 10.04 -0.05 15.01
N PRO A 123 10.49 0.01 16.28
CA PRO A 123 11.13 1.20 16.83
C PRO A 123 12.53 1.48 16.25
N GLU A 124 13.19 0.51 15.63
CA GLU A 124 14.55 0.65 15.13
C GLU A 124 14.59 0.85 13.62
N ASP A 125 13.92 -0.01 12.86
CA ASP A 125 13.92 0.02 11.40
C ASP A 125 12.62 -0.57 10.82
N VAL A 126 12.00 0.13 9.86
CA VAL A 126 10.79 -0.33 9.17
C VAL A 126 10.98 -1.71 8.53
N ASN A 127 12.21 -2.08 8.18
CA ASN A 127 12.54 -3.37 7.58
C ASN A 127 12.55 -4.54 8.57
N ASN A 128 12.55 -4.28 9.89
CA ASN A 128 12.45 -5.30 10.93
C ASN A 128 11.01 -5.77 11.18
N ILE A 129 10.01 -5.09 10.61
CA ILE A 129 8.60 -5.41 10.81
C ILE A 129 8.33 -6.86 10.41
N ASN A 130 7.87 -7.66 11.37
CA ASN A 130 7.43 -9.02 11.11
C ASN A 130 6.13 -9.02 10.29
N LEU A 131 6.26 -9.44 9.03
CA LEU A 131 5.18 -9.47 8.04
C LEU A 131 4.11 -10.54 8.29
N ASP A 132 4.29 -11.45 9.25
CA ASP A 132 3.21 -12.37 9.64
C ASP A 132 2.05 -11.62 10.29
N LYS A 133 2.31 -10.42 10.82
CA LYS A 133 1.27 -9.50 11.30
C LYS A 133 0.41 -8.92 10.18
N VAL A 134 0.88 -8.93 8.93
CA VAL A 134 0.11 -8.51 7.74
C VAL A 134 -0.98 -9.55 7.39
N ASN A 135 -0.87 -10.78 7.88
CA ASN A 135 -1.85 -11.86 7.60
C ASN A 135 -3.16 -11.76 8.39
N LYS A 136 -3.42 -10.65 9.09
CA LYS A 136 -4.69 -10.48 9.79
C LYS A 136 -5.87 -10.55 8.82
N PRO A 137 -6.93 -11.33 9.13
CA PRO A 137 -8.14 -11.43 8.32
C PRO A 137 -8.91 -10.11 8.20
N GLU A 138 -8.51 -9.05 8.91
CA GLU A 138 -9.06 -7.70 8.82
C GLU A 138 -8.64 -6.98 7.52
N ILE A 139 -7.47 -7.31 6.94
CA ILE A 139 -7.10 -6.91 5.56
C ILE A 139 -7.88 -7.73 4.54
N CYS A 140 -8.86 -8.57 4.94
CA CYS A 140 -9.76 -9.17 3.97
C CYS A 140 -10.33 -8.07 3.08
N LEU A 141 -9.98 -8.19 1.82
CA LEU A 141 -10.71 -7.65 0.69
C LEU A 141 -12.10 -8.30 0.68
N ARG A 142 -12.90 -8.11 1.74
CA ARG A 142 -14.31 -8.50 1.76
C ARG A 142 -14.92 -7.77 0.58
N ARG A 143 -15.26 -8.59 -0.42
CA ARG A 143 -16.03 -8.27 -1.63
C ARG A 143 -16.90 -7.03 -1.43
N GLU A 144 -16.55 -5.93 -2.09
CA GLU A 144 -17.51 -4.88 -2.47
C GLU A 144 -18.48 -5.37 -3.57
N LEU A 145 -18.88 -6.64 -3.56
CA LEU A 145 -19.80 -7.23 -4.54
C LEU A 145 -21.20 -7.50 -3.96
N LYS A 146 -21.60 -6.76 -2.91
CA LYS A 146 -22.96 -6.88 -2.35
C LYS A 146 -23.87 -5.65 -2.47
N CYS A 147 -23.45 -4.55 -3.10
CA CYS A 147 -24.30 -3.37 -3.26
C CYS A 147 -24.69 -3.00 -4.71
N LEU A 148 -24.57 -3.91 -5.68
CA LEU A 148 -25.14 -3.73 -7.04
C LEU A 148 -26.11 -4.86 -7.44
N ARG A 149 -26.64 -5.60 -6.47
CA ARG A 149 -27.79 -6.50 -6.69
C ARG A 149 -28.91 -6.14 -5.72
N HIS A 150 -29.53 -4.99 -5.96
CA HIS A 150 -30.91 -4.66 -5.58
C HIS A 150 -31.28 -3.39 -6.36
N ASP A 151 -31.49 -3.54 -7.66
CA ASP A 151 -32.51 -2.75 -8.36
C ASP A 151 -33.00 -3.53 -9.58
N GLN A 152 -33.67 -4.65 -9.31
CA GLN A 152 -34.65 -5.20 -10.23
C GLN A 152 -35.92 -5.44 -9.42
N SER A 153 -36.76 -4.41 -9.35
CA SER A 153 -38.18 -4.53 -9.07
C SER A 153 -38.86 -3.19 -9.31
N PHE A 154 -39.18 -2.91 -10.57
CA PHE A 154 -40.43 -2.21 -10.92
C PHE A 154 -41.04 -2.94 -12.10
N CYS A 155 -42.35 -3.20 -11.97
CA CYS A 155 -43.24 -3.91 -12.90
C CYS A 155 -43.16 -3.42 -14.35
#